data_AF-A0A6J0W734-F1
#
_entry.id   AF-A0A6J0W734-F1
#
_cell.length_a   1.000
_cell.length_b   1.000
_cell.length_c   1.000
_cell.angle_alpha   90.00
_cell.angle_beta   90.00
_cell.angle_gamma   90.00
#
_symmetry.space_group_name_H-M   'P 1'
#
loop_
_entity.id
_entity.type
_entity.pdbx_description
1 polymer ?
#
loop_
_entity_poly.entity_id
_entity_poly.type
_entity_poly.pdbx_seq_one_letter_code
_entity_poly.pdbx_strand_id
1 'polypeptide(L)'
;MTFLETEQGKPFVSVFRHLRLQYIISDLASARIIEQDSLVPSEWLSSVYKQQWLAMLRAEQDSEVGPQEINKEELEGNSMRCGRKLAKDGEYCWRWTGFNFGFDLLVTYTNRYIIFKRNTLNQPCSGSVSLQPRRSIAFRLRLASFDSSGKLICSRTTGYQILTLEKDQEQVVMNLDSRLLIFPLYICCNFLYISPEKRTENSHHPENPEN
;
A
#
# COMPACT_ATOMS: atom_id res chain seq x y z
N MET A 1 1.15 -7.85 -29.51
CA MET A 1 2.55 -7.50 -29.25
C MET A 1 2.54 -6.17 -28.50
N THR A 2 3.06 -6.17 -27.29
CA THR A 2 3.11 -5.00 -26.39
C THR A 2 4.43 -4.23 -26.60
N PHE A 3 4.48 -2.96 -26.18
CA PHE A 3 5.67 -2.11 -26.40
C PHE A 3 6.95 -2.74 -25.84
N LEU A 4 6.90 -3.28 -24.62
CA LEU A 4 8.07 -3.89 -23.97
C LEU A 4 8.58 -5.17 -24.66
N GLU A 5 7.81 -5.78 -25.56
CA GLU A 5 8.23 -6.93 -26.37
C GLU A 5 8.93 -6.52 -27.66
N THR A 6 8.87 -5.23 -28.03
CA THR A 6 9.52 -4.69 -29.24
C THR A 6 11.00 -4.39 -29.00
N GLU A 7 11.82 -4.30 -30.07
CA GLU A 7 13.22 -3.89 -29.96
C GLU A 7 13.39 -2.50 -29.32
N GLN A 8 12.45 -1.58 -29.57
CA GLN A 8 12.45 -0.24 -28.97
C GLN A 8 12.12 -0.27 -27.47
N GLY A 9 11.28 -1.21 -27.03
CA GLY A 9 10.86 -1.34 -25.64
C GLY A 9 11.84 -2.10 -24.74
N LYS A 10 12.62 -3.03 -25.31
CA LYS A 10 13.60 -3.86 -24.58
C LYS A 10 14.49 -3.09 -23.59
N PRO A 11 15.06 -1.91 -23.93
CA PRO A 11 15.89 -1.15 -23.00
C PRO A 11 15.17 -0.72 -21.71
N PHE A 12 13.83 -0.61 -21.74
CA PHE A 12 13.02 -0.15 -20.61
C PHE A 12 12.51 -1.29 -19.71
N VAL A 13 12.62 -2.54 -20.15
CA VAL A 13 12.10 -3.72 -19.43
C VAL A 13 12.59 -3.76 -17.98
N SER A 14 13.88 -3.51 -17.74
CA SER A 14 14.47 -3.54 -16.39
C SER A 14 13.84 -2.52 -15.46
N VAL A 15 13.54 -1.31 -15.93
CA VAL A 15 12.90 -0.25 -15.13
C VAL A 15 11.44 -0.62 -14.87
N PHE A 16 10.72 -1.10 -15.88
CA PHE A 16 9.32 -1.51 -15.74
C PHE A 16 9.15 -2.70 -14.77
N ARG A 17 10.14 -3.58 -14.64
CA ARG A 17 10.13 -4.67 -13.64
C ARG A 17 10.12 -4.18 -12.19
N HIS A 18 10.53 -2.94 -11.94
CA HIS A 18 10.49 -2.34 -10.59
C HIS A 18 9.15 -1.70 -10.26
N LEU A 19 8.22 -1.60 -11.24
CA LEU A 19 6.89 -1.10 -10.99
C LEU A 19 6.12 -2.07 -10.10
N ARG A 20 5.42 -1.52 -9.11
CA ARG A 20 4.50 -2.27 -8.26
C ARG A 20 3.14 -2.29 -8.93
N LEU A 21 3.01 -3.11 -9.96
CA LEU A 21 1.80 -3.20 -10.78
C LEU A 21 0.54 -3.43 -9.93
N GLN A 22 0.64 -4.13 -8.80
CA GLN A 22 -0.48 -4.32 -7.87
C GLN A 22 -1.07 -3.03 -7.28
N TYR A 23 -0.29 -1.95 -7.21
CA TYR A 23 -0.75 -0.64 -6.72
C TYR A 23 -1.04 0.35 -7.84
N ILE A 24 -0.71 -0.02 -9.08
CA ILE A 24 -1.14 0.70 -10.29
C ILE A 24 -2.53 0.18 -10.67
N ILE A 25 -2.69 -1.15 -10.71
CA ILE A 25 -3.94 -1.86 -10.97
C ILE A 25 -4.75 -1.98 -9.67
N SER A 26 -5.18 -0.83 -9.16
CA SER A 26 -5.85 -0.74 -7.86
C SER A 26 -7.37 -0.67 -7.96
N ASP A 27 -7.91 -0.47 -9.18
CA ASP A 27 -9.33 -0.43 -9.50
C ASP A 27 -9.59 -0.87 -10.96
N LEU A 28 -10.87 -0.97 -11.34
CA LEU A 28 -11.25 -1.41 -12.68
C LEU A 28 -10.82 -0.42 -13.79
N ALA A 29 -10.80 0.87 -13.49
CA ALA A 29 -10.43 1.88 -14.49
C ALA A 29 -8.93 1.78 -14.82
N SER A 30 -8.08 1.70 -13.80
CA SER A 30 -6.64 1.50 -13.93
C SER A 30 -6.30 0.16 -14.59
N ALA A 31 -7.01 -0.93 -14.27
CA ALA A 31 -6.87 -2.21 -14.97
C ALA A 31 -7.16 -2.10 -16.48
N ARG A 32 -8.23 -1.40 -16.86
CA ARG A 32 -8.55 -1.18 -18.29
C ARG A 32 -7.51 -0.30 -18.98
N ILE A 33 -7.03 0.75 -18.32
CA ILE A 33 -6.04 1.66 -18.89
C ILE A 33 -4.74 0.90 -19.21
N ILE A 34 -4.23 0.10 -18.26
CA ILE A 34 -2.96 -0.62 -18.45
C ILE A 34 -3.06 -1.74 -19.49
N GLU A 35 -4.25 -2.32 -19.68
CA GLU A 35 -4.46 -3.30 -20.75
C GLU A 35 -4.54 -2.61 -22.12
N GLN A 36 -5.18 -1.45 -22.19
CA GLN A 36 -5.37 -0.70 -23.44
C GLN A 36 -4.10 -0.01 -23.93
N ASP A 37 -3.26 0.51 -23.02
CA ASP A 37 -2.01 1.18 -23.40
C ASP A 37 -1.02 0.24 -24.11
N SER A 38 -1.21 -1.08 -23.95
CA SER A 38 -0.39 -2.13 -24.55
C SER A 38 1.11 -1.96 -24.29
N LEU A 39 1.48 -1.34 -23.17
CA LEU A 39 2.87 -1.14 -22.79
C LEU A 39 3.46 -2.39 -22.16
N VAL A 40 2.74 -2.97 -21.20
CA VAL A 40 3.18 -4.10 -20.37
C VAL A 40 2.66 -5.42 -20.94
N PRO A 41 3.49 -6.49 -21.02
CA PRO A 41 3.05 -7.80 -21.48
C PRO A 41 1.87 -8.34 -20.67
N SER A 42 0.89 -8.92 -21.35
CA SER A 42 -0.32 -9.46 -20.72
C SER A 42 -0.01 -10.55 -19.69
N GLU A 43 1.07 -11.31 -19.86
CA GLU A 43 1.54 -12.32 -18.91
C GLU A 43 1.89 -11.71 -17.54
N TRP A 44 2.50 -10.52 -17.52
CA TRP A 44 2.84 -9.83 -16.27
C TRP A 44 1.57 -9.38 -15.56
N LEU A 45 0.63 -8.81 -16.31
CA LEU A 45 -0.67 -8.38 -15.78
C LEU A 45 -1.47 -9.57 -15.23
N SER A 46 -1.50 -10.68 -15.96
CA SER A 46 -2.21 -11.91 -15.58
C SER A 46 -1.69 -12.50 -14.27
N SER A 47 -0.37 -12.47 -14.06
CA SER A 47 0.25 -12.88 -12.79
C SER A 47 -0.22 -12.00 -11.63
N VAL A 48 -0.25 -10.67 -11.83
CA VAL A 48 -0.70 -9.71 -10.82
C VAL A 48 -2.19 -9.90 -10.51
N TYR A 49 -3.04 -10.07 -11.54
CA TYR A 49 -4.47 -10.34 -11.35
C TYR A 49 -4.72 -11.60 -10.54
N LYS A 50 -4.02 -12.69 -10.87
CA LYS A 50 -4.12 -13.95 -10.11
C LYS A 50 -3.72 -13.76 -8.64
N GLN A 51 -2.62 -13.06 -8.39
CA GLN A 51 -2.15 -12.78 -7.03
C GLN A 51 -3.15 -11.91 -6.25
N GLN A 52 -3.68 -10.85 -6.86
CA GLN A 52 -4.67 -9.98 -6.24
C GLN A 52 -5.98 -10.71 -5.95
N TRP A 53 -6.44 -11.57 -6.86
CA TRP A 53 -7.61 -12.41 -6.66
C TRP A 53 -7.44 -13.36 -5.47
N LEU A 54 -6.32 -14.09 -5.41
CA LEU A 54 -6.03 -15.00 -4.29
C LEU A 54 -5.88 -14.25 -2.97
N ALA A 55 -5.24 -13.08 -2.97
CA ALA A 55 -5.12 -12.23 -1.79
C ALA A 55 -6.48 -11.72 -1.29
N MET A 56 -7.39 -11.37 -2.20
CA MET A 56 -8.77 -11.03 -1.85
C MET A 56 -9.51 -12.22 -1.22
N LEU A 57 -9.41 -13.41 -1.83
CA LEU A 57 -10.04 -14.61 -1.27
C LEU A 57 -9.51 -14.91 0.13
N ARG A 58 -8.20 -14.82 0.35
CA ARG A 58 -7.60 -14.97 1.70
C ARG A 58 -8.12 -13.92 2.67
N ALA A 59 -8.20 -12.66 2.25
CA ALA A 59 -8.70 -11.58 3.11
C ALA A 59 -10.17 -11.74 3.52
N GLU A 60 -10.99 -12.40 2.71
CA GLU A 60 -12.43 -12.55 2.97
C GLU A 60 -12.81 -13.93 3.55
N GLN A 61 -12.09 -15.00 3.21
CA GLN A 61 -12.44 -16.38 3.58
C GLN A 61 -11.54 -16.96 4.66
N ASP A 62 -10.22 -16.77 4.55
CA ASP A 62 -9.33 -17.10 5.64
C ASP A 62 -9.53 -16.04 6.73
N SER A 63 -9.61 -16.45 7.99
CA SER A 63 -9.69 -15.52 9.13
C SER A 63 -8.39 -14.70 9.31
N GLU A 64 -7.62 -14.49 8.23
CA GLU A 64 -6.45 -13.65 8.16
C GLU A 64 -6.88 -12.20 8.39
N VAL A 65 -6.45 -11.65 9.52
CA VAL A 65 -6.70 -10.25 9.86
C VAL A 65 -5.76 -9.29 9.11
N GLY A 66 -4.68 -9.78 8.49
CA GLY A 66 -3.61 -8.99 7.86
C GLY A 66 -2.27 -9.18 8.59
N PRO A 67 -1.23 -8.39 8.25
CA PRO A 67 0.12 -8.56 8.81
C PRO A 67 0.16 -8.53 10.34
N GLN A 68 0.75 -9.56 10.96
CA GLN A 68 0.91 -9.69 12.41
C GLN A 68 2.36 -9.50 12.89
N GLU A 69 3.33 -9.63 11.97
CA GLU A 69 4.75 -9.41 12.23
C GLU A 69 5.31 -8.40 11.24
N ILE A 70 6.34 -7.66 11.66
CA ILE A 70 7.00 -6.66 10.81
C ILE A 70 8.29 -7.25 10.27
N ASN A 71 8.28 -7.56 8.98
CA ASN A 71 9.50 -7.72 8.21
C ASN A 71 9.80 -6.41 7.46
N LYS A 72 10.97 -5.80 7.74
CA LYS A 72 11.33 -4.49 7.20
C LYS A 72 11.54 -4.53 5.68
N GLU A 73 12.28 -5.53 5.22
CA GLU A 73 12.63 -5.73 3.82
C GLU A 73 11.37 -5.96 3.00
N GLU A 74 10.45 -6.75 3.54
CA GLU A 74 9.15 -7.03 2.98
C GLU A 74 8.26 -5.79 2.92
N LEU A 75 8.15 -5.02 4.01
CA LEU A 75 7.38 -3.77 3.98
C LEU A 75 7.97 -2.82 2.94
N GLU A 76 9.28 -2.58 2.94
CA GLU A 76 9.91 -1.66 1.99
C GLU A 76 9.76 -2.14 0.54
N GLY A 77 9.83 -3.46 0.31
CA GLY A 77 9.75 -4.12 -1.00
C GLY A 77 8.33 -4.26 -1.56
N ASN A 78 7.33 -4.46 -0.71
CA ASN A 78 5.99 -4.86 -1.13
C ASN A 78 4.88 -3.87 -0.78
N SER A 79 5.11 -2.83 0.02
CA SER A 79 4.06 -1.88 0.42
C SER A 79 3.53 -0.97 -0.71
N MET A 80 2.28 -0.53 -0.57
CA MET A 80 1.75 0.62 -1.28
C MET A 80 2.50 1.87 -0.80
N ARG A 81 2.96 2.72 -1.74
CA ARG A 81 3.69 3.95 -1.43
C ARG A 81 2.81 5.14 -1.76
N CYS A 82 2.54 5.93 -0.74
CA CYS A 82 1.57 7.02 -0.80
C CYS A 82 2.21 8.33 -0.36
N GLY A 83 1.84 9.43 -1.03
CA GLY A 83 2.34 10.77 -0.74
C GLY A 83 1.21 11.79 -0.59
N ARG A 84 1.38 12.78 0.28
CA ARG A 84 0.51 13.96 0.38
C ARG A 84 1.32 15.19 0.80
N LYS A 85 1.02 16.34 0.21
CA LYS A 85 1.56 17.65 0.65
C LYS A 85 0.45 18.42 1.37
N LEU A 86 0.70 18.86 2.59
CA LEU A 86 -0.14 19.83 3.30
C LEU A 86 0.52 21.20 3.16
N ALA A 87 -0.16 22.15 2.53
CA ALA A 87 0.43 23.45 2.22
C ALA A 87 0.54 24.39 3.43
N LYS A 88 -0.37 24.24 4.39
CA LYS A 88 -0.52 25.07 5.60
C LYS A 88 -1.15 24.26 6.72
N ASP A 89 -1.08 24.79 7.95
CA ASP A 89 -1.82 24.24 9.07
C ASP A 89 -3.35 24.33 8.82
N GLY A 90 -4.11 23.41 9.41
CA GLY A 90 -5.55 23.29 9.22
C GLY A 90 -6.03 21.85 9.34
N GLU A 91 -7.28 21.62 8.96
CA GLU A 91 -7.88 20.29 8.97
C GLU A 91 -7.87 19.68 7.57
N TYR A 92 -7.41 18.44 7.48
CA TYR A 92 -7.39 17.67 6.24
C TYR A 92 -7.89 16.27 6.54
N CYS A 93 -8.79 15.77 5.69
CA CYS A 93 -9.19 14.38 5.68
C CYS A 93 -9.09 13.87 4.25
N TRP A 94 -8.37 12.77 4.04
CA TRP A 94 -8.18 12.18 2.73
C TRP A 94 -8.05 10.66 2.83
N ARG A 95 -8.06 10.01 1.67
CA ARG A 95 -7.73 8.60 1.50
C ARG A 95 -6.96 8.44 0.20
N TRP A 96 -6.14 7.40 0.11
CA TRP A 96 -5.60 6.96 -1.17
C TRP A 96 -6.54 5.88 -1.70
N THR A 97 -7.19 6.17 -2.83
CA THR A 97 -8.21 5.30 -3.42
C THR A 97 -7.59 4.04 -4.00
N GLY A 98 -8.37 2.96 -3.97
CA GLY A 98 -8.00 1.63 -4.42
C GLY A 98 -8.85 0.59 -3.68
N PHE A 99 -8.91 -0.64 -4.17
CA PHE A 99 -9.69 -1.69 -3.54
C PHE A 99 -9.12 -2.08 -2.16
N ASN A 100 -7.79 -2.18 -2.04
CA ASN A 100 -7.07 -2.47 -0.78
C ASN A 100 -7.68 -3.61 0.05
N PHE A 101 -8.25 -4.62 -0.62
CA PHE A 101 -8.92 -5.77 0.00
C PHE A 101 -10.01 -5.37 1.02
N GLY A 102 -10.78 -4.35 0.65
CA GLY A 102 -11.86 -3.80 1.46
C GLY A 102 -11.40 -2.99 2.68
N PHE A 103 -10.11 -2.68 2.80
CA PHE A 103 -9.59 -1.83 3.87
C PHE A 103 -9.61 -0.35 3.44
N ASP A 104 -10.75 0.31 3.61
CA ASP A 104 -10.89 1.76 3.38
C ASP A 104 -10.28 2.55 4.55
N LEU A 105 -9.04 3.03 4.36
CA LEU A 105 -8.30 3.78 5.36
C LEU A 105 -8.42 5.29 5.11
N LEU A 106 -9.12 5.99 6.01
CA LEU A 106 -9.11 7.44 6.08
C LEU A 106 -7.90 7.90 6.89
N VAL A 107 -7.25 8.95 6.40
CA VAL A 107 -6.18 9.65 7.09
C VAL A 107 -6.63 11.08 7.34
N THR A 108 -6.56 11.47 8.61
CA THR A 108 -6.93 12.80 9.06
C THR A 108 -5.71 13.48 9.67
N TYR A 109 -5.47 14.73 9.26
CA TYR A 109 -4.64 15.67 9.99
C TYR A 109 -5.55 16.72 10.63
N THR A 110 -5.58 16.77 11.95
CA THR A 110 -6.26 17.82 12.72
C THR A 110 -5.55 17.98 14.05
N ASN A 111 -5.53 19.21 14.59
CA ASN A 111 -4.91 19.53 15.88
C ASN A 111 -3.48 18.95 16.02
N ARG A 112 -2.73 18.90 14.90
CA ARG A 112 -1.37 18.36 14.81
C ARG A 112 -1.24 16.85 15.08
N TYR A 113 -2.34 16.13 15.07
CA TYR A 113 -2.35 14.67 15.06
C TYR A 113 -2.52 14.14 13.65
N ILE A 114 -1.85 13.02 13.37
CA ILE A 114 -2.23 12.15 12.27
C ILE A 114 -3.05 11.01 12.85
N ILE A 115 -4.25 10.84 12.33
CA ILE A 115 -5.23 9.85 12.76
C ILE A 115 -5.54 8.93 11.59
N PHE A 116 -5.55 7.64 11.86
CA PHE A 116 -6.01 6.61 10.93
C PHE A 116 -7.37 6.11 11.37
N LYS A 117 -8.29 5.96 10.42
CA LYS A 117 -9.61 5.36 10.64
C LYS A 117 -9.88 4.29 9.60
N ARG A 118 -10.34 3.13 10.04
CA ARG A 118 -10.90 2.12 9.14
C ARG A 118 -12.37 2.43 8.88
N ASN A 119 -12.66 3.10 7.77
CA ASN A 119 -14.02 3.52 7.45
C ASN A 119 -14.82 2.33 6.88
N THR A 120 -15.91 1.94 7.53
CA THR A 120 -16.81 0.90 7.01
C THR A 120 -18.24 1.38 6.78
N LEU A 121 -18.53 2.61 7.19
CA LEU A 121 -19.81 3.28 6.94
C LEU A 121 -19.85 3.97 5.57
N ASN A 122 -21.09 4.27 5.12
CA ASN A 122 -21.40 5.14 3.98
C ASN A 122 -20.70 4.76 2.67
N GLN A 123 -20.57 3.46 2.41
CA GLN A 123 -19.97 2.95 1.19
C GLN A 123 -21.00 2.96 0.05
N PRO A 124 -20.62 3.47 -1.15
CA PRO A 124 -21.55 3.57 -2.28
C PRO A 124 -21.95 2.20 -2.85
N CYS A 125 -21.13 1.16 -2.61
CA CYS A 125 -21.38 -0.19 -3.08
C CYS A 125 -21.30 -1.18 -1.90
N SER A 126 -22.34 -1.99 -1.72
CA SER A 126 -22.31 -3.09 -0.76
C SER A 126 -21.20 -4.08 -1.13
N GLY A 127 -20.26 -4.33 -0.21
CA GLY A 127 -19.12 -5.22 -0.43
C GLY A 127 -17.82 -4.52 -0.87
N SER A 128 -17.78 -3.18 -0.94
CA SER A 128 -16.50 -2.46 -1.16
C SER A 128 -15.58 -2.44 0.07
N VAL A 129 -16.09 -2.85 1.23
CA VAL A 129 -15.34 -2.90 2.49
C VAL A 129 -15.38 -4.29 3.11
N SER A 130 -14.26 -4.66 3.73
CA SER A 130 -14.10 -5.94 4.41
C SER A 130 -15.03 -5.98 5.63
N LEU A 131 -15.83 -7.05 5.73
CA LEU A 131 -16.77 -7.25 6.82
C LEU A 131 -16.12 -7.87 8.07
N GLN A 132 -14.85 -8.29 8.00
CA GLN A 132 -14.14 -8.80 9.16
C GLN A 132 -14.19 -7.81 10.34
N PRO A 133 -14.38 -8.28 11.58
CA PRO A 133 -14.51 -7.40 12.75
C PRO A 133 -13.25 -6.57 12.98
N ARG A 134 -12.07 -7.16 12.79
CA ARG A 134 -10.76 -6.54 12.98
C ARG A 134 -9.88 -6.81 11.77
N ARG A 135 -9.09 -5.82 11.37
CA ARG A 135 -8.07 -5.97 10.32
C ARG A 135 -6.82 -5.21 10.73
N SER A 136 -5.66 -5.74 10.36
CA SER A 136 -4.34 -5.21 10.65
C SER A 136 -3.69 -4.69 9.38
N ILE A 137 -2.95 -3.60 9.51
CA ILE A 137 -2.05 -3.08 8.48
C ILE A 137 -0.66 -2.93 9.08
N ALA A 138 0.36 -3.30 8.30
CA ALA A 138 1.72 -2.88 8.59
C ALA A 138 1.99 -1.57 7.85
N PHE A 139 2.58 -0.59 8.54
CA PHE A 139 2.81 0.73 7.95
C PHE A 139 4.07 1.41 8.44
N ARG A 140 4.50 2.40 7.66
CA ARG A 140 5.54 3.36 8.05
C ARG A 140 5.12 4.74 7.56
N LEU A 141 4.84 5.64 8.50
CA LEU A 141 4.51 7.03 8.21
C LEU A 141 5.74 7.90 8.46
N ARG A 142 6.06 8.74 7.48
CA ARG A 142 7.16 9.70 7.50
C ARG A 142 6.64 11.08 7.15
N LEU A 143 7.13 12.06 7.88
CA LEU A 143 6.78 13.46 7.69
C LEU A 143 8.06 14.27 7.59
N ALA A 144 8.09 15.20 6.66
CA ALA A 144 9.21 16.10 6.48
C ALA A 144 8.73 17.51 6.12
N SER A 145 9.47 18.52 6.58
CA SER A 145 9.37 19.89 6.09
C SER A 145 10.71 20.34 5.55
N PHE A 146 10.68 21.23 4.56
CA PHE A 146 11.88 21.72 3.89
C PHE A 146 11.83 23.24 3.80
N ASP A 147 12.99 23.87 3.79
CA ASP A 147 13.10 25.29 3.50
C ASP A 147 12.99 25.58 2.00
N SER A 148 13.09 26.85 1.63
CA SER A 148 13.02 27.28 0.23
C SER A 148 14.15 26.75 -0.64
N SER A 149 15.26 26.29 -0.05
CA SER A 149 16.38 25.65 -0.76
C SER A 149 16.21 24.13 -0.90
N GLY A 150 15.14 23.57 -0.33
CA GLY A 150 14.91 22.12 -0.28
C GLY A 150 15.68 21.41 0.84
N LYS A 151 16.32 22.13 1.75
CA LYS A 151 17.01 21.55 2.90
C LYS A 151 15.99 21.16 3.98
N LEU A 152 16.17 19.97 4.56
CA LEU A 152 15.31 19.44 5.60
C LEU A 152 15.34 20.32 6.86
N ILE A 153 14.17 20.77 7.30
CA ILE A 153 14.03 21.52 8.57
C ILE A 153 13.63 20.58 9.70
N CYS A 154 12.60 19.76 9.48
CA CYS A 154 12.18 18.76 10.45
C CYS A 154 11.76 17.46 9.78
N SER A 155 11.99 16.35 10.47
CA SER A 155 11.55 15.02 10.06
C SER A 155 11.00 14.25 11.26
N ARG A 156 9.93 13.48 11.02
CA ARG A 156 9.32 12.57 11.98
C ARG A 156 8.97 11.27 11.28
N THR A 157 9.02 10.18 12.03
CA THR A 157 8.71 8.84 11.55
C THR A 157 8.05 8.05 12.65
N THR A 158 7.04 7.24 12.34
CA THR A 158 6.47 6.26 13.29
C THR A 158 7.42 5.07 13.52
N GLY A 159 8.46 4.95 12.68
CA GLY A 159 9.12 3.67 12.49
C GLY A 159 8.18 2.71 11.76
N TYR A 160 8.49 1.42 11.83
CA TYR A 160 7.65 0.36 11.31
C TYR A 160 6.66 -0.03 12.40
N GLN A 161 5.36 -0.03 12.07
CA GLN A 161 4.29 -0.29 13.03
C GLN A 161 3.27 -1.24 12.43
N ILE A 162 2.60 -2.01 13.29
CA ILE A 162 1.36 -2.71 12.95
C ILE A 162 0.23 -2.01 13.69
N LEU A 163 -0.85 -1.75 12.97
CA LEU A 163 -2.06 -1.19 13.53
C LEU A 163 -3.23 -2.10 13.22
N THR A 164 -3.91 -2.56 14.27
CA THR A 164 -5.15 -3.32 14.15
C THR A 164 -6.34 -2.41 14.46
N LEU A 165 -7.26 -2.31 13.51
CA LEU A 165 -8.47 -1.49 13.64
C LEU A 165 -9.74 -2.34 13.54
N GLU A 166 -10.64 -2.09 14.46
CA GLU A 166 -12.05 -2.48 14.37
C GLU A 166 -12.79 -1.62 13.33
N LYS A 167 -14.02 -2.00 13.02
CA LYS A 167 -14.91 -1.23 12.14
C LYS A 167 -15.09 0.18 12.70
N ASP A 168 -14.77 1.18 11.88
CA ASP A 168 -14.89 2.61 12.19
C ASP A 168 -14.07 3.09 13.38
N GLN A 169 -13.12 2.28 13.85
CA GLN A 169 -12.17 2.67 14.88
C GLN A 169 -11.21 3.72 14.33
N GLU A 170 -10.98 4.77 15.13
CA GLU A 170 -9.99 5.81 14.92
C GLU A 170 -8.82 5.61 15.88
N GLN A 171 -7.60 5.80 15.39
CA GLN A 171 -6.39 5.75 16.19
C GLN A 171 -5.45 6.89 15.82
N VAL A 172 -4.99 7.63 16.82
CA VAL A 172 -3.87 8.58 16.66
C VAL A 172 -2.61 7.76 16.43
N VAL A 173 -1.97 7.96 15.27
CA VAL A 173 -0.74 7.27 14.88
C VAL A 173 0.51 8.14 14.95
N MET A 174 0.34 9.47 14.99
CA MET A 174 1.43 10.39 15.28
C MET A 174 0.92 11.67 15.92
N ASN A 175 1.64 12.16 16.93
CA ASN A 175 1.50 13.50 17.50
C ASN A 175 2.67 14.36 17.01
N LEU A 176 2.37 15.53 16.43
CA LEU A 176 3.37 16.44 15.92
C LEU A 176 3.53 17.62 16.87
N ASP A 177 4.68 17.67 17.54
CA ASP A 177 5.02 18.78 18.43
C ASP A 177 4.91 20.13 17.71
N SER A 178 4.12 21.03 18.32
CA SER A 178 3.70 22.29 17.74
C SER A 178 4.84 23.25 17.44
N ARG A 179 5.94 23.18 18.19
CA ARG A 179 7.02 24.19 18.16
C ARG A 179 7.92 24.11 16.92
N LEU A 180 7.89 23.00 16.19
CA LEU A 180 8.82 22.71 15.09
C LEU A 180 8.12 22.34 13.77
N LEU A 181 6.80 22.47 13.73
CA LEU A 181 5.99 22.16 12.55
C LEU A 181 6.04 23.34 11.58
N ILE A 182 6.79 23.16 10.50
CA ILE A 182 6.92 24.14 9.42
C ILE A 182 6.24 23.58 8.18
N PHE A 183 5.47 24.43 7.51
CA PHE A 183 4.76 24.08 6.29
C PHE A 183 5.51 24.60 5.05
N PRO A 184 5.41 23.90 3.91
CA PRO A 184 4.57 22.72 3.66
C PRO A 184 5.10 21.44 4.33
N LEU A 185 4.15 20.62 4.78
CA LEU A 185 4.42 19.31 5.37
C LEU A 185 4.24 18.23 4.30
N TYR A 186 5.28 17.43 4.07
CA TYR A 186 5.27 16.31 3.13
C TYR A 186 5.08 15.01 3.91
N ILE A 187 4.02 14.30 3.58
CA ILE A 187 3.60 13.05 4.17
C ILE A 187 3.94 11.93 3.20
N CYS A 188 4.68 10.94 3.67
CA CYS A 188 5.02 9.73 2.94
C CYS A 188 4.61 8.52 3.76
N CYS A 189 3.77 7.65 3.21
CA CYS A 189 3.30 6.44 3.88
C CYS A 189 3.65 5.20 3.06
N ASN A 190 4.02 4.15 3.77
CA ASN A 190 4.04 2.79 3.27
C ASN A 190 2.90 2.03 3.95
N PHE A 191 2.09 1.30 3.18
CA PHE A 191 1.04 0.44 3.71
C PHE A 191 1.14 -0.97 3.13
N LEU A 192 1.00 -1.97 3.99
CA LEU A 192 0.85 -3.37 3.60
C LEU A 192 -0.40 -3.91 4.29
N TYR A 193 -1.37 -4.31 3.47
CA TYR A 193 -2.72 -4.67 3.90
C TYR A 193 -2.95 -6.17 4.07
N ILE A 194 -2.10 -6.99 3.44
CA ILE A 194 -2.19 -8.45 3.40
C ILE A 194 -0.80 -9.01 3.68
N SER A 195 -0.74 -10.10 4.45
CA SER A 195 0.52 -10.79 4.67
C SER A 195 0.95 -11.47 3.37
N PRO A 196 2.22 -11.37 2.97
CA PRO A 196 2.69 -12.13 1.83
C PRO A 196 2.57 -13.61 2.13
N GLU A 197 2.47 -14.37 1.05
CA GLU A 197 2.46 -15.81 1.14
C GLU A 197 3.78 -16.27 1.74
N LYS A 198 3.72 -17.05 2.83
CA LYS A 198 4.88 -17.79 3.29
C LYS A 198 5.31 -18.66 2.11
N ARG A 199 6.52 -18.44 1.58
CA ARG A 199 7.08 -19.35 0.58
C ARG A 199 7.11 -20.73 1.23
N THR A 200 6.23 -21.62 0.80
CA THR A 200 6.35 -23.03 1.14
C THR A 200 7.68 -23.48 0.56
N GLU A 201 8.57 -23.96 1.42
CA GLU A 201 9.81 -24.65 1.04
C GLU A 201 9.47 -25.99 0.36
N ASN A 202 8.79 -25.96 -0.78
CA ASN A 202 8.41 -27.15 -1.56
C ASN A 202 9.28 -27.26 -2.80
N SER A 203 10.61 -27.23 -2.60
CA SER A 203 11.58 -27.66 -3.60
C SER A 203 12.77 -28.36 -2.95
N HIS A 204 12.49 -29.32 -2.05
CA HIS A 204 13.38 -30.47 -1.90
C HIS A 204 12.89 -31.54 -2.89
N HIS A 205 13.48 -31.55 -4.08
CA HIS A 205 13.51 -32.77 -4.89
C HIS A 205 14.31 -33.80 -4.08
N PRO A 206 13.77 -34.99 -3.77
CA PRO A 206 14.61 -36.10 -3.35
C PRO A 206 15.44 -36.49 -4.57
N GLU A 207 16.77 -36.40 -4.46
CA GLU A 207 17.66 -37.12 -5.37
C GLU A 207 17.30 -38.61 -5.27
N ASN A 208 16.86 -39.19 -6.38
CA ASN A 208 16.73 -40.64 -6.51
C ASN A 208 18.12 -41.25 -6.29
N PRO A 209 18.29 -42.22 -5.37
CA PRO A 209 19.44 -43.10 -5.44
C PRO A 209 19.18 -44.10 -6.56
N GLU A 210 19.84 -43.92 -7.71
CA GLU A 210 19.93 -44.98 -8.71
C GLU A 210 20.88 -46.09 -8.20
N ASN A 211 20.48 -47.32 -8.52
CA ASN A 211 21.20 -48.59 -8.31
C ASN A 211 22.60 -48.60 -8.93
#